data_AF-A0A9E0XGT6-F1
#
_entry.id   AF-A0A9E0XGT6-F1
#
_cell.length_a   1.000
_cell.length_b   1.000
_cell.length_c   1.000
_cell.angle_alpha   90.00
_cell.angle_beta   90.00
_cell.angle_gamma   90.00
#
_symmetry.space_group_name_H-M   'P 1'
#
loop_
_entity.id
_entity.type
_entity.pdbx_description
1 polymer ?
#
loop_
_entity_poly.entity_id
_entity_poly.type
_entity_poly.pdbx_seq_one_letter_code
_entity_poly.pdbx_strand_id
1 'polypeptide(L)'
;MQHLVSQDLSFELMTMTPRNAQAFLSQKQPLQAAMLQGSDATFVQICKLGEFYDIHSDVEPLKSSAEIGFCLVYEWINLELDYPELGRVAVVRIRGAAFEDKKSVKCFLKQVEQARKNDPVELA
;
A
#
# COMPACT_ATOMS: atom_id res chain seq x y z
N MET A 1 -6.16 -5.71 -9.11
CA MET A 1 -4.73 -5.57 -9.49
C MET A 1 -4.48 -5.90 -10.95
N GLN A 2 -4.67 -7.14 -11.43
CA GLN A 2 -4.38 -7.46 -12.85
C GLN A 2 -5.14 -6.58 -13.86
N HIS A 3 -6.41 -6.29 -13.59
CA HIS A 3 -7.19 -5.36 -14.42
C HIS A 3 -6.60 -3.94 -14.43
N LEU A 4 -6.08 -3.46 -13.29
CA LEU A 4 -5.44 -2.15 -13.20
C LEU A 4 -4.12 -2.13 -13.98
N VAL A 5 -3.30 -3.17 -13.86
CA VAL A 5 -2.05 -3.31 -14.65
C VAL A 5 -2.35 -3.26 -16.14
N SER A 6 -3.41 -3.92 -16.60
CA SER A 6 -3.82 -3.91 -18.01
C SER A 6 -4.33 -2.56 -18.53
N GLN A 7 -4.63 -1.61 -17.64
CA GLN A 7 -5.06 -0.25 -18.03
C GLN A 7 -3.88 0.70 -18.29
N ASP A 8 -2.65 0.31 -17.97
CA ASP A 8 -1.44 1.13 -18.23
C ASP A 8 -1.57 2.57 -17.71
N LEU A 9 -2.02 2.71 -16.46
CA LEU A 9 -2.26 4.01 -15.83
C LEU A 9 -0.94 4.64 -15.40
N SER A 10 -0.78 5.93 -15.69
CA SER A 10 0.37 6.72 -15.24
C SER A 10 0.30 7.02 -13.74
N PHE A 11 1.45 6.96 -13.08
CA PHE A 11 1.61 7.51 -11.73
C PHE A 11 1.91 9.00 -11.83
N GLU A 12 1.06 9.82 -11.21
CA GLU A 12 1.22 11.28 -11.17
C GLU A 12 1.57 11.71 -9.75
N LEU A 13 2.65 12.49 -9.59
CA LEU A 13 3.01 13.10 -8.31
C LEU A 13 2.49 14.52 -8.21
N MET A 14 1.80 14.80 -7.11
CA MET A 14 1.32 16.13 -6.74
C MET A 14 2.05 16.60 -5.48
N THR A 15 2.89 17.62 -5.61
CA THR A 15 3.54 18.26 -4.45
C THR A 15 2.61 19.31 -3.85
N MET A 16 2.33 19.21 -2.55
CA MET A 16 1.42 20.11 -1.84
C MET A 16 1.99 20.46 -0.46
N THR A 17 1.52 21.56 0.14
CA THR A 17 1.73 21.79 1.58
C THR A 17 0.88 20.81 2.39
N PRO A 18 1.26 20.43 3.63
CA PRO A 18 0.49 19.50 4.45
C PRO A 18 -0.99 19.91 4.62
N ARG A 19 -1.25 21.21 4.84
CA ARG A 19 -2.61 21.75 4.96
C ARG A 19 -3.45 21.53 3.71
N ASN A 20 -2.87 21.74 2.53
CA ASN A 20 -3.59 21.56 1.26
C ASN A 20 -3.81 20.07 0.96
N ALA A 21 -2.82 19.23 1.23
CA ALA A 21 -2.95 17.78 1.09
C ALA A 21 -4.00 17.21 2.04
N GLN A 22 -4.05 17.69 3.29
CA GLN A 22 -5.07 17.31 4.26
C GLN A 22 -6.48 17.65 3.75
N ALA A 23 -6.69 18.89 3.28
CA ALA A 23 -7.97 19.31 2.72
C ALA A 23 -8.36 18.46 1.49
N PHE A 24 -7.41 18.20 0.59
CA PHE A 24 -7.61 17.38 -0.61
C PHE A 24 -7.98 15.92 -0.28
N LEU A 25 -7.28 15.31 0.67
CA LEU A 25 -7.49 13.91 1.05
C LEU A 25 -8.71 13.72 1.96
N SER A 26 -9.22 14.75 2.64
CA SER A 26 -10.34 14.62 3.58
C SER A 26 -11.59 13.95 3.00
N GLN A 27 -11.85 14.14 1.69
CA GLN A 27 -12.99 13.54 0.97
C GLN A 27 -12.62 12.26 0.20
N LYS A 28 -11.34 11.90 0.15
CA LYS A 28 -10.80 10.83 -0.70
C LYS A 28 -10.18 9.70 0.14
N GLN A 29 -9.32 10.05 1.08
CA GLN A 29 -8.60 9.17 2.01
C GLN A 29 -8.58 9.79 3.43
N PRO A 30 -9.67 9.66 4.21
CA PRO A 30 -9.79 10.35 5.51
C PRO A 30 -8.70 9.98 6.52
N LEU A 31 -8.28 8.71 6.54
CA LEU A 31 -7.21 8.24 7.43
C LEU A 31 -5.88 8.94 7.14
N GLN A 32 -5.53 9.10 5.87
CA GLN A 32 -4.31 9.78 5.46
C GLN A 32 -4.38 11.29 5.69
N ALA A 33 -5.56 11.89 5.53
CA ALA A 33 -5.77 13.28 5.89
C ALA A 33 -5.53 13.52 7.40
N ALA A 34 -5.94 12.58 8.26
CA ALA A 34 -5.68 12.66 9.71
C ALA A 34 -4.17 12.57 10.01
N MET A 35 -3.42 11.70 9.32
CA MET A 35 -1.97 11.58 9.49
C MET A 35 -1.18 12.85 9.14
N LEU A 36 -1.76 13.75 8.33
CA LEU A 36 -1.14 15.03 7.99
C LEU A 36 -1.37 16.11 9.06
N GLN A 37 -2.25 15.86 10.03
CA GLN A 37 -2.50 16.79 11.12
C GLN A 37 -1.27 16.88 12.03
N GLY A 38 -0.65 18.06 12.09
CA GLY A 38 0.56 18.26 12.91
C GLY A 38 1.86 17.76 12.25
N SER A 39 1.85 17.51 10.94
CA SER A 39 3.08 17.25 10.18
C SER A 39 3.96 18.50 10.11
N ASP A 40 5.23 18.37 10.49
CA ASP A 40 6.26 19.42 10.39
C ASP A 40 6.88 19.53 8.99
N ALA A 41 6.43 18.71 8.02
CA ALA A 41 6.97 18.72 6.68
C ALA A 41 6.63 20.02 5.94
N THR A 42 7.59 20.58 5.20
CA THR A 42 7.33 21.76 4.35
C THR A 42 6.39 21.41 3.20
N PHE A 43 6.59 20.22 2.61
CA PHE A 43 5.80 19.69 1.52
C PHE A 43 5.56 18.20 1.71
N VAL A 44 4.47 17.70 1.13
CA VAL A 44 4.15 16.28 1.01
C VAL A 44 3.85 15.98 -0.45
N GLN A 45 4.18 14.76 -0.87
CA GLN A 45 3.86 14.26 -2.19
C GLN A 45 2.67 13.34 -2.11
N ILE A 46 1.66 13.60 -2.95
CA ILE A 46 0.52 12.72 -3.14
C ILE A 46 0.71 12.03 -4.49
N CYS A 47 0.71 10.71 -4.47
CA CYS A 47 0.70 9.89 -5.66
C CYS A 47 -0.74 9.64 -6.10
N LYS A 48 -1.02 9.86 -7.38
CA LYS A 48 -2.29 9.56 -8.03
C LYS A 48 -2.11 8.45 -9.05
N LEU A 49 -3.06 7.51 -9.06
CA LEU A 49 -3.15 6.42 -10.04
C LEU A 49 -4.62 6.26 -10.45
N GLY A 50 -5.00 6.81 -11.61
CA GLY A 50 -6.41 6.94 -11.98
C GLY A 50 -7.18 7.78 -10.96
N GLU A 51 -8.21 7.18 -10.36
CA GLU A 51 -9.04 7.81 -9.30
C GLU A 51 -8.53 7.53 -7.88
N PHE A 52 -7.43 6.77 -7.74
CA PHE A 52 -6.82 6.46 -6.45
C PHE A 52 -5.74 7.48 -6.08
N TYR A 53 -5.68 7.83 -4.80
CA TYR A 53 -4.72 8.79 -4.24
C TYR A 53 -4.10 8.21 -2.98
N ASP A 54 -2.80 8.44 -2.79
CA ASP A 54 -2.04 7.98 -1.62
C ASP A 54 -0.92 8.98 -1.26
N ILE A 55 -0.55 9.07 0.02
CA ILE A 55 0.66 9.78 0.44
C ILE A 55 1.87 8.98 -0.05
N HIS A 56 2.74 9.65 -0.78
CA HIS A 56 3.92 9.04 -1.38
C HIS A 56 5.14 9.16 -0.45
N SER A 57 5.93 8.09 -0.38
CA SER A 57 7.26 8.10 0.25
C SER A 57 8.34 8.65 -0.70
N ASP A 58 9.53 8.94 -0.19
CA ASP A 58 10.67 9.49 -0.97
C ASP A 58 11.29 8.53 -2.02
N VAL A 59 10.60 7.46 -2.42
CA VAL A 59 11.07 6.48 -3.40
C VAL A 59 10.47 6.81 -4.75
N GLU A 60 11.29 6.95 -5.79
CA GLU A 60 10.81 7.27 -7.15
C GLU A 60 9.70 6.29 -7.59
N PRO A 61 8.53 6.81 -7.99
CA PRO A 61 7.42 5.95 -8.39
C PRO A 61 7.74 5.28 -9.72
N LEU A 62 7.11 4.12 -9.97
CA LEU A 62 6.99 3.58 -11.32
C LEU A 62 6.35 4.64 -12.23
N LYS A 63 6.66 4.64 -13.53
CA LYS A 63 6.03 5.61 -14.45
C LYS A 63 4.62 5.17 -14.80
N SER A 64 4.41 3.86 -14.93
CA SER A 64 3.10 3.27 -15.21
C SER A 64 2.80 1.99 -14.41
N SER A 65 1.51 1.71 -14.21
CA SER A 65 1.04 0.43 -13.68
C SER A 65 1.44 -0.77 -14.53
N ALA A 66 1.77 -0.59 -15.82
CA ALA A 66 2.27 -1.66 -16.68
C ALA A 66 3.68 -2.14 -16.27
N GLU A 67 4.44 -1.33 -15.53
CA GLU A 67 5.74 -1.74 -14.99
C GLU A 67 5.59 -2.66 -13.77
N ILE A 68 4.38 -2.76 -13.21
CA ILE A 68 4.10 -3.77 -12.20
C ILE A 68 4.08 -5.12 -12.89
N GLY A 69 5.11 -5.93 -12.61
CA GLY A 69 5.19 -7.31 -13.08
C GLY A 69 4.14 -8.22 -12.44
N PHE A 70 4.58 -9.37 -11.94
CA PHE A 70 3.69 -10.33 -11.30
C PHE A 70 3.48 -9.98 -9.83
N CYS A 71 2.27 -9.57 -9.48
CA CYS A 71 1.87 -9.35 -8.09
C CYS A 71 0.91 -10.43 -7.59
N LEU A 72 1.01 -10.75 -6.30
CA LEU A 72 0.08 -11.66 -5.62
C LEU A 72 -0.19 -11.19 -4.19
N VAL A 73 -1.39 -11.51 -3.69
CA VAL A 73 -1.75 -11.40 -2.28
C VAL A 73 -1.69 -12.81 -1.68
N TYR A 74 -1.06 -12.96 -0.51
CA TYR A 74 -0.88 -14.29 0.09
C TYR A 74 -1.37 -14.39 1.54
N GLU A 75 -1.64 -13.28 2.22
CA GLU A 75 -2.04 -13.31 3.63
C GLU A 75 -2.88 -12.10 4.04
N TRP A 76 -3.79 -12.34 4.97
CA TRP A 76 -4.69 -11.36 5.58
C TRP A 76 -4.55 -11.48 7.08
N ILE A 77 -4.19 -10.38 7.74
CA ILE A 77 -3.94 -10.36 9.17
C ILE A 77 -4.85 -9.34 9.80
N ASN A 78 -5.77 -9.80 10.65
CA ASN A 78 -6.60 -8.92 11.46
C ASN A 78 -5.76 -8.36 12.60
N LEU A 79 -5.74 -7.04 12.75
CA LEU A 79 -4.97 -6.34 13.78
C LEU A 79 -5.88 -5.33 14.47
N GLU A 80 -5.65 -5.12 15.75
CA GLU A 80 -6.13 -3.94 16.46
C GLU A 80 -4.96 -2.98 16.60
N LEU A 81 -5.11 -1.77 16.07
CA LEU A 81 -4.10 -0.72 16.15
C LEU A 81 -4.68 0.47 16.91
N ASP A 82 -3.83 1.13 17.70
CA ASP A 82 -4.19 2.37 18.39
C ASP A 82 -3.61 3.56 17.62
N TYR A 83 -4.50 4.41 17.11
CA TYR A 83 -4.15 5.62 16.39
C TYR A 83 -4.50 6.82 17.28
N PRO A 84 -3.58 7.78 17.50
CA PRO A 84 -3.84 8.93 18.37
C PRO A 84 -5.11 9.70 18.00
N GLU A 85 -5.46 9.77 16.71
CA GLU A 85 -6.59 10.54 16.19
C GLU A 85 -7.90 9.75 16.10
N LEU A 86 -7.84 8.41 16.08
CA LEU A 86 -8.99 7.53 15.82
C LEU A 86 -9.27 6.53 16.96
N GLY A 87 -8.38 6.47 17.95
CA GLY A 87 -8.38 5.47 19.00
C GLY A 87 -8.08 4.07 18.49
N ARG A 88 -8.64 3.06 19.15
CA ARG A 88 -8.46 1.66 18.78
C ARG A 88 -9.31 1.32 17.56
N VAL A 89 -8.64 0.95 16.47
CA VAL A 89 -9.25 0.59 15.19
C VAL A 89 -8.89 -0.85 14.83
N ALA A 90 -9.91 -1.65 14.49
CA ALA A 90 -9.72 -2.95 13.88
C ALA A 90 -9.39 -2.77 12.39
N VAL A 91 -8.22 -3.23 11.97
CA VAL A 91 -7.74 -3.12 10.58
C VAL A 91 -7.35 -4.49 10.04
N VAL A 92 -7.38 -4.61 8.72
CA VAL A 92 -6.91 -5.81 8.01
C VAL A 92 -5.63 -5.45 7.26
N ARG A 93 -4.51 -6.02 7.69
CA ARG A 93 -3.25 -5.93 6.96
C ARG A 93 -3.25 -6.99 5.86
N ILE A 94 -3.20 -6.54 4.61
CA ILE A 94 -3.07 -7.40 3.44
C ILE A 94 -1.60 -7.48 3.07
N ARG A 95 -1.01 -8.68 3.09
CA ARG A 95 0.36 -8.88 2.60
C ARG A 95 0.34 -9.40 1.18
N GLY A 96 1.16 -8.75 0.36
CA GLY A 96 1.42 -9.15 -1.01
C GLY A 96 2.90 -9.14 -1.33
N ALA A 97 3.23 -9.66 -2.51
CA ALA A 97 4.57 -9.66 -3.06
C ALA A 97 4.50 -9.36 -4.57
N ALA A 98 5.54 -8.72 -5.09
CA ALA A 98 5.70 -8.40 -6.50
C ALA A 98 7.02 -8.98 -7.03
N PHE A 99 7.00 -9.44 -8.29
CA PHE A 99 8.10 -10.14 -8.94
C PHE A 99 8.21 -9.72 -10.39
N GLU A 100 9.42 -9.73 -10.94
CA GLU A 100 9.65 -9.48 -12.36
C GLU A 100 9.16 -10.66 -13.23
N ASP A 101 9.21 -11.89 -12.71
CA ASP A 101 8.92 -13.10 -13.48
C ASP A 101 8.02 -14.11 -12.74
N LYS A 102 7.30 -14.92 -13.53
CA LYS A 102 6.34 -15.93 -13.04
C LYS A 102 7.01 -17.14 -12.37
N LYS A 103 8.29 -17.44 -12.67
CA LYS A 103 9.02 -18.56 -12.04
C LYS A 103 9.32 -18.20 -10.59
N SER A 104 9.72 -16.97 -10.31
CA SER A 104 9.95 -16.44 -8.96
C SER A 104 8.70 -16.51 -8.08
N VAL A 105 7.52 -16.21 -8.64
CA VAL A 105 6.23 -16.39 -7.95
C VAL A 105 6.03 -17.82 -7.44
N LYS A 106 6.30 -18.83 -8.27
CA LYS A 106 6.12 -20.24 -7.88
C LYS A 106 7.10 -20.64 -6.78
N CYS A 107 8.35 -20.18 -6.85
CA CYS A 107 9.34 -20.43 -5.81
C CYS A 107 8.93 -19.80 -4.49
N PHE A 108 8.45 -18.55 -4.51
CA PHE A 108 7.97 -17.85 -3.33
C PHE A 108 6.79 -18.56 -2.67
N LEU A 109 5.76 -18.96 -3.44
CA LEU A 109 4.60 -19.66 -2.88
C LEU A 109 4.98 -20.98 -2.20
N LYS A 110 5.94 -21.73 -2.78
CA LYS A 110 6.47 -22.94 -2.13
C LYS A 110 7.16 -22.64 -0.80
N GLN A 111 7.93 -21.56 -0.74
CA GLN A 111 8.60 -21.14 0.50
C GLN A 111 7.58 -20.71 1.57
N VAL A 112 6.54 -19.96 1.18
CA VAL A 112 5.45 -19.58 2.10
C VAL A 112 4.69 -20.79 2.62
N GLU A 113 4.32 -21.73 1.75
CA GLU A 113 3.65 -22.98 2.17
C GLU A 113 4.52 -23.82 3.10
N GLN A 114 5.82 -23.91 2.82
CA GLN A 114 6.75 -24.66 3.65
C GLN A 114 6.97 -23.98 5.01
N ALA A 115 7.03 -22.65 5.05
CA ALA A 115 7.11 -21.89 6.30
C ALA A 115 5.87 -22.14 7.17
N ARG A 116 4.66 -22.08 6.59
CA ARG A 116 3.40 -22.36 7.31
C ARG A 116 3.35 -23.76 7.89
N LYS A 117 3.71 -24.77 7.09
CA LYS A 117 3.76 -26.19 7.55
C LYS A 117 4.71 -26.43 8.72
N ASN A 118 5.71 -25.58 8.88
CA ASN A 118 6.70 -25.67 9.94
C ASN A 118 6.46 -24.62 11.04
N ASP A 119 5.35 -23.88 10.99
CA ASP A 119 5.02 -22.88 11.99
C ASP A 119 4.59 -23.60 13.28
N PRO A 120 5.34 -23.46 14.38
CA PRO A 120 5.00 -24.12 15.64
C PRO A 120 3.63 -23.71 16.20
N VAL A 121 3.11 -22.55 15.80
CA VAL A 121 1.80 -22.05 16.24
C VAL A 121 0.65 -22.69 15.46
N GLU A 122 0.85 -23.03 14.18
CA GLU A 122 -0.15 -23.75 13.38
C GLU A 122 -0.14 -25.27 13.66
N LEU A 123 0.96 -25.80 14.21
CA LEU A 123 1.14 -27.22 14.52
C LEU A 123 0.67 -27.64 15.93
N ALA A 124 0.46 -26.69 16.83
CA ALA A 124 0.04 -26.91 18.24
C ALA A 124 -1.48 -26.86 18.39
#